data_AF-A0A3B9W9R3-F1
#
_entry.id   AF-A0A3B9W9R3-F1
#
_cell.length_a   1.000
_cell.length_b   1.000
_cell.length_c   1.000
_cell.angle_alpha   90.00
_cell.angle_beta   90.00
_cell.angle_gamma   90.00
#
_symmetry.space_group_name_H-M   'P 1'
#
loop_
_entity.id
_entity.type
_entity.pdbx_description
1 polymer ?
#
loop_
_entity_poly.entity_id
_entity_poly.type
_entity_poly.pdbx_seq_one_letter_code
_entity_poly.pdbx_strand_id
1 'polypeptide(L)' 'RENVRFAVSHGIHAVVGTTGWDDAALAELEAQLADSPGTGVLIAPNFAVGAVLATKFSELAARFFESVEVVELH' A
#
# COMPACT_ATOMS: atom_id res chain seq x y z
N ARG A 1 5.38 -12.26 2.68
CA ARG A 1 4.81 -12.14 4.04
C ARG A 1 5.85 -12.54 5.10
N GLU A 2 6.48 -13.71 4.99
CA GLU A 2 7.54 -14.16 5.92
C GLU A 2 8.71 -13.16 6.06
N ASN A 3 9.22 -12.63 4.94
CA ASN A 3 10.27 -11.60 4.96
C ASN A 3 9.87 -10.34 5.74
N VAL A 4 8.60 -9.94 5.67
CA VAL A 4 8.10 -8.74 6.39
C VAL A 4 7.98 -9.04 7.87
N ARG A 5 7.45 -10.22 8.24
CA ARG A 5 7.42 -10.68 9.63
C ARG A 5 8.83 -10.69 10.23
N PHE A 6 9.80 -11.25 9.51
CA PHE A 6 11.20 -11.26 9.94
C PHE A 6 11.74 -9.84 10.14
N ALA A 7 11.49 -8.93 9.20
CA ALA A 7 11.94 -7.55 9.34
C ALA A 7 11.33 -6.88 10.59
N VAL A 8 10.01 -7.00 10.77
CA VAL A 8 9.30 -6.40 11.92
C VAL A 8 9.79 -6.96 13.25
N SER A 9 10.01 -8.28 13.36
CA SER A 9 10.48 -8.90 14.60
C SER A 9 11.93 -8.54 14.96
N HIS A 10 12.69 -7.97 14.03
CA HIS A 10 14.07 -7.50 14.24
C HIS A 10 14.19 -5.97 14.27
N GLY A 11 13.07 -5.24 14.30
CA GLY A 11 13.10 -3.78 14.31
C GLY A 11 13.49 -3.14 12.97
N ILE A 12 13.37 -3.88 11.86
CA ILE A 12 13.82 -3.45 10.53
C ILE A 12 12.63 -2.90 9.74
N HIS A 13 12.76 -1.67 9.25
CA HIS A 13 11.78 -1.07 8.34
C HIS A 13 11.72 -1.81 7.00
N ALA A 14 10.51 -1.97 6.45
CA ALA A 14 10.31 -2.67 5.17
C ALA A 14 9.46 -1.86 4.18
N VAL A 15 9.82 -1.96 2.90
CA VAL A 15 9.03 -1.44 1.78
C VAL A 15 8.69 -2.60 0.85
N VAL A 16 7.41 -2.78 0.55
CA VAL A 16 6.89 -3.97 -0.14
C VAL A 16 6.14 -3.54 -1.39
N GLY A 17 6.68 -3.93 -2.55
CA GLY A 17 6.12 -3.60 -3.86
C GLY A 17 5.09 -4.57 -4.43
N THR A 18 4.85 -5.68 -3.74
CA THR A 18 4.06 -6.79 -4.29
C THR A 18 2.59 -6.65 -3.94
N THR A 19 1.72 -7.11 -4.84
CA THR A 19 0.30 -7.32 -4.57
C THR A 19 0.08 -8.52 -3.62
N GLY A 20 -1.18 -8.84 -3.30
CA GLY A 20 -1.52 -9.99 -2.45
C GLY A 20 -1.48 -9.71 -0.95
N TRP A 21 -1.66 -8.46 -0.55
CA TRP A 21 -1.97 -8.05 0.82
C TRP A 21 -3.48 -7.87 0.93
N ASP A 22 -4.14 -8.87 1.50
CA ASP A 22 -5.56 -8.83 1.85
C ASP A 22 -5.75 -8.25 3.26
N ASP A 23 -7.00 -7.97 3.62
CA ASP A 23 -7.35 -7.38 4.93
C ASP A 23 -6.85 -8.23 6.11
N ALA A 24 -6.88 -9.57 5.97
CA ALA A 24 -6.42 -10.47 7.02
C ALA A 24 -4.89 -10.39 7.21
N ALA A 25 -4.13 -10.30 6.12
CA ALA A 25 -2.68 -10.13 6.15
C ALA A 25 -2.26 -8.77 6.69
N LEU A 26 -3.03 -7.72 6.38
CA LEU A 26 -2.82 -6.38 6.92
C LEU A 26 -3.10 -6.35 8.43
N ALA A 27 -4.20 -6.95 8.88
CA ALA A 27 -4.51 -7.05 10.31
C ALA A 27 -3.44 -7.83 11.09
N GLU A 28 -2.90 -8.92 10.51
CA GLU A 28 -1.79 -9.65 11.13
C GLU A 28 -0.51 -8.79 11.22
N LEU A 29 -0.21 -8.00 10.19
CA LEU A 29 0.93 -7.09 10.18
C LEU A 29 0.76 -5.96 11.20
N GLU A 30 -0.43 -5.38 11.32
CA GLU A 30 -0.75 -4.35 12.31
C GLU A 30 -0.55 -4.88 13.74
N ALA A 31 -0.98 -6.11 14.02
CA ALA A 31 -0.74 -6.75 15.31
C ALA A 31 0.76 -6.92 15.60
N GLN A 32 1.57 -7.31 14.62
CA GLN A 32 3.03 -7.45 14.78
C GLN A 32 3.72 -6.09 15.01
N LEU A 33 3.23 -5.03 14.36
CA LEU A 33 3.78 -3.68 14.53
C LEU A 33 3.46 -3.08 15.90
N ALA A 34 2.34 -3.46 16.51
CA ALA A 34 2.00 -3.04 17.89
C ALA A 34 3.08 -3.45 18.90
N ASP A 35 3.74 -4.59 18.68
CA ASP A 35 4.84 -5.09 19.50
C ASP A 35 6.22 -4.48 19.12
N SER A 36 6.28 -3.65 18.07
CA SER A 36 7.51 -3.07 17.51
C SER A 36 7.36 -1.57 17.24
N PRO A 37 7.18 -0.72 18.28
CA PRO A 37 6.73 0.68 18.17
C PRO A 37 7.68 1.64 17.44
N GLY A 38 8.88 1.19 17.06
CA GLY A 38 9.84 1.94 16.24
C GLY A 38 9.90 1.50 14.77
N THR A 39 9.20 0.42 14.41
CA THR A 39 9.29 -0.18 13.07
C THR A 39 8.17 0.31 12.17
N GLY A 40 8.50 0.59 10.91
CA GLY A 40 7.56 1.05 9.90
C GLY A 40 7.57 0.13 8.69
N VAL A 41 6.39 -0.18 8.15
CA VAL A 41 6.24 -0.97 6.94
C VAL A 41 5.36 -0.20 5.94
N LEU A 42 5.86 -0.04 4.71
CA LEU A 42 5.11 0.53 3.59
C LEU A 42 4.73 -0.57 2.61
N ILE A 43 3.43 -0.80 2.45
CA ILE A 43 2.90 -1.66 1.38
C ILE A 43 2.49 -0.76 0.22
N ALA A 44 3.21 -0.84 -0.91
CA ALA A 44 3.03 0.00 -2.08
C ALA A 44 2.84 -0.88 -3.34
N PRO A 45 1.59 -1.22 -3.73
CA PRO A 45 1.33 -2.08 -4.90
C PRO A 45 1.70 -1.41 -6.24
N ASN A 46 1.98 -0.10 -6.24
CA ASN A 46 2.48 0.64 -7.39
C ASN A 46 3.45 1.74 -6.91
N PHE A 47 4.68 1.75 -7.45
CA PHE A 47 5.71 2.75 -7.14
C PHE A 47 5.75 3.93 -8.12
N ALA A 48 5.00 3.85 -9.23
CA ALA A 48 4.96 4.93 -10.20
C ALA A 48 4.19 6.12 -9.60
N VAL A 49 4.93 7.12 -9.14
CA VAL A 49 4.37 8.33 -8.51
C VAL A 49 3.31 8.98 -9.39
N GLY A 50 3.54 9.04 -10.71
CA GLY A 50 2.57 9.58 -11.67
C GLY A 50 1.24 8.82 -11.67
N ALA A 51 1.27 7.48 -11.61
CA ALA A 51 0.06 6.67 -11.55
C ALA A 51 -0.67 6.82 -10.21
N VAL A 52 0.07 6.85 -9.09
CA VAL A 52 -0.51 7.08 -7.76
C VAL A 52 -1.16 8.46 -7.66
N LEU A 53 -0.49 9.50 -8.17
CA LEU A 53 -1.05 10.85 -8.23
C LEU A 53 -2.25 10.94 -9.16
N ALA A 54 -2.21 10.28 -10.33
CA ALA A 54 -3.35 10.22 -11.24
C ALA A 54 -4.57 9.61 -10.55
N THR A 55 -4.41 8.48 -9.86
CA THR A 55 -5.50 7.87 -9.07
C THR A 55 -6.02 8.82 -7.99
N LYS A 56 -5.12 9.47 -7.23
CA LYS A 56 -5.53 10.41 -6.17
C LYS A 56 -6.25 11.65 -6.70
N PHE A 57 -5.82 12.19 -7.84
CA PHE A 57 -6.52 13.30 -8.47
C PHE A 57 -7.86 12.87 -9.07
N SER A 58 -7.96 11.67 -9.63
CA SER A 58 -9.22 11.10 -10.09
C SER A 58 -10.22 10.92 -8.94
N GLU A 59 -9.79 10.39 -7.79
CA GLU A 59 -10.62 10.29 -6.57
C GLU A 59 -11.16 11.66 -6.12
N LEU A 60 -10.30 12.69 -6.11
CA LEU A 60 -10.70 14.05 -5.72
C LEU A 60 -11.63 14.71 -6.74
N ALA A 61 -11.44 14.44 -8.02
CA ALA A 61 -12.22 14.99 -9.12
C ALA A 61 -13.60 14.31 -9.24
N ALA A 62 -13.73 13.04 -8.85
CA ALA A 62 -14.93 12.22 -9.05
C ALA A 62 -16.23 12.88 -8.57
N ARG A 63 -16.19 13.68 -7.49
CA ARG A 63 -17.37 14.39 -6.98
C ARG A 63 -17.91 15.50 -7.89
N PHE A 64 -17.15 15.93 -8.89
CA PHE A 64 -17.49 17.03 -9.80
C PHE A 64 -17.94 16.56 -11.18
N PHE A 65 -17.78 15.29 -11.52
CA PHE A 65 -18.10 14.72 -12.83
C PHE A 65 -19.12 13.60 -12.67
N GLU A 66 -20.18 13.62 -13.50
CA GLU A 66 -21.24 12.61 -13.47
C GLU A 66 -20.80 11.27 -14.08
N SER A 67 -19.79 11.29 -14.96
CA SER A 67 -19.30 10.11 -15.69
C SER A 67 -17.79 10.16 -15.89
N VAL A 68 -17.16 8.99 -15.96
CA VAL A 68 -15.73 8.83 -16.23
C VAL A 68 -15.48 7.58 -17.08
N GLU A 69 -14.43 7.62 -17.89
CA GLU A 69 -13.92 6.49 -18.66
C GLU A 69 -12.41 6.34 -18.41
N VAL A 70 -11.91 5.10 -18.37
CA VAL A 70 -10.48 4.79 -18.25
C VAL A 70 -10.01 4.20 -19.57
N VAL A 71 -9.00 4.82 -20.17
CA VAL A 71 -8.34 4.32 -21.39
C VAL A 71 -6.89 4.03 -21.05
N GLU A 72 -6.45 2.78 -21.28
CA GLU A 72 -5.07 2.35 -21.06
C GLU A 72 -4.43 1.85 -22.36
N LEU A 73 -3.14 2.17 -22.55
CA LEU A 73 -2.32 1.68 -23.65
C LEU A 73 -0.96 1.24 -23.09
N HIS A 74 -0.41 0.17 -23.68
CA HIS A 74 0.84 -0.46 -23.28
C HIS A 74 1.80 -0.54 -24.46
#